data_AF-A0A1I5BQC9-F1
#
_entry.id   AF-A0A1I5BQC9-F1
#
_cell.length_a   1.000
_cell.length_b   1.000
_cell.length_c   1.000
_cell.angle_alpha   90.00
_cell.angle_beta   90.00
_cell.angle_gamma   90.00
#
_symmetry.space_group_name_H-M   'P 1'
#
loop_
_entity.id
_entity.type
_entity.pdbx_description
1 polymer ?
#
loop_
_entity_poly.entity_id
_entity_poly.type
_entity_poly.pdbx_seq_one_letter_code
_entity_poly.pdbx_strand_id
1 'polypeptide(L)'
;MKLIRKLLPVNVYDMAKTQSYLKDMSQKGYFIKKIGTFASFEKGEPEVRTYRLEPLMKKEGRPREEKLEYYESCGWKYVCTIASAFHLYETSRKDFEELHTDPLTQSYAFERLNQKMKAAFMIILLLIPITIFQLLHYFFLSDTPVLNAVKYGSGTYTALMVLVTLVLGREIFENRKKLRFLLINLQTGREMVQEEHYQLKYTPYVFHTMIVVLSMLLIITNIRFLFTGWEKKLADYGEDMPALRLSDIEDHKSFEIDDQYRRSNLISYEAGELASSVYEISESGVIKEEMWKDQSGIYSPHLETEYYELRLRFLGERLLKDLIVDALDFHRHESFTFEELLETRFDQAVTIRVKETQMFFGRLGKKIVYVNYQGYKDLTEHLDELYDKISTFN
;
A
#
# COMPACT_ATOMS: atom_id res chain seq x y z
N MET A 1 -41.34 10.49 8.37
CA MET A 1 -41.35 9.19 7.66
C MET A 1 -40.01 8.49 7.83
N LYS A 2 -39.98 7.16 7.92
CA LYS A 2 -38.75 6.38 8.16
C LYS A 2 -38.08 6.03 6.83
N LEU A 3 -36.83 6.46 6.64
CA LEU A 3 -36.02 6.10 5.48
C LEU A 3 -35.44 4.68 5.66
N ILE A 4 -35.53 3.87 4.61
CA ILE A 4 -35.00 2.51 4.55
C ILE A 4 -33.77 2.53 3.65
N ARG A 5 -32.62 2.10 4.17
CA ARG A 5 -31.37 2.03 3.42
C ARG A 5 -31.21 0.65 2.79
N LYS A 6 -30.88 0.59 1.50
CA LYS A 6 -30.57 -0.63 0.76
C LYS A 6 -29.32 -0.42 -0.08
N LEU A 7 -28.52 -1.46 -0.25
CA LEU A 7 -27.40 -1.44 -1.19
C LEU A 7 -27.93 -1.57 -2.62
N LEU A 8 -27.44 -0.72 -3.52
CA LEU A 8 -27.84 -0.76 -4.93
C LEU A 8 -27.20 -2.01 -5.57
N PRO A 9 -27.99 -2.94 -6.15
CA PRO A 9 -27.44 -4.15 -6.77
C PRO A 9 -26.90 -3.91 -8.19
N VAL A 10 -27.08 -2.70 -8.70
CA VAL A 10 -26.76 -2.29 -10.07
C VAL A 10 -25.80 -1.11 -10.04
N ASN A 11 -24.91 -1.07 -11.03
CA ASN A 11 -24.00 0.05 -11.22
C ASN A 11 -24.76 1.20 -11.89
N VAL A 12 -24.65 2.43 -11.35
CA VAL A 12 -25.35 3.63 -11.86
C VAL A 12 -24.99 3.99 -13.30
N TYR A 13 -23.81 3.57 -13.80
CA TYR A 13 -23.42 3.71 -15.21
C TYR A 13 -24.12 2.70 -16.14
N ASP A 14 -24.85 1.73 -15.58
CA ASP A 14 -25.77 0.83 -16.25
C ASP A 14 -27.18 1.41 -16.11
N MET A 15 -27.48 2.44 -16.91
CA MET A 15 -28.65 3.30 -16.73
C MET A 15 -29.95 2.50 -16.85
N ALA A 16 -30.08 1.66 -17.88
CA ALA A 16 -31.26 0.82 -18.11
C ALA A 16 -31.58 -0.07 -16.89
N LYS A 17 -30.57 -0.79 -16.38
CA LYS A 17 -30.72 -1.64 -15.18
C LYS A 17 -31.04 -0.81 -13.93
N THR A 18 -30.46 0.38 -13.80
CA THR A 18 -30.75 1.28 -12.68
C THR A 18 -32.19 1.78 -12.72
N GLN A 19 -32.68 2.18 -13.89
CA GLN A 19 -34.07 2.62 -14.10
C GLN A 19 -35.06 1.48 -13.82
N SER A 20 -34.80 0.28 -14.36
CA SER A 20 -35.61 -0.92 -14.09
C SER A 20 -35.64 -1.29 -12.61
N TYR A 21 -34.49 -1.26 -11.92
CA TYR A 21 -34.44 -1.54 -10.48
C TYR A 21 -35.27 -0.54 -9.67
N LEU A 22 -35.20 0.76 -10.00
CA LEU A 22 -35.98 1.77 -9.28
C LEU A 22 -37.48 1.63 -9.54
N LYS A 23 -37.89 1.27 -10.77
CA LYS A 23 -39.28 0.94 -11.12
C LYS A 23 -39.80 -0.26 -10.35
N ASP A 24 -39.03 -1.34 -10.25
CA ASP A 24 -39.40 -2.53 -9.48
C ASP A 24 -39.47 -2.25 -7.97
N MET A 25 -38.71 -1.27 -7.48
CA MET A 25 -38.76 -0.82 -6.09
C MET A 25 -39.99 0.06 -5.81
N SER A 26 -40.36 0.96 -6.72
CA SER A 26 -41.58 1.79 -6.55
C SER A 26 -42.85 0.93 -6.56
N GLN A 27 -42.90 -0.11 -7.41
CA GLN A 27 -43.98 -1.12 -7.41
C GLN A 27 -44.10 -1.89 -6.09
N LYS A 28 -43.07 -1.88 -5.25
CA LYS A 28 -43.07 -2.48 -3.90
C LYS A 28 -43.31 -1.43 -2.80
N GLY A 29 -43.63 -0.19 -3.17
CA GLY A 29 -43.84 0.93 -2.25
C GLY A 29 -42.56 1.57 -1.73
N TYR A 30 -41.43 1.41 -2.42
CA TYR A 30 -40.14 2.02 -2.05
C TYR A 30 -39.75 3.12 -3.03
N PHE A 31 -39.84 4.37 -2.59
CA PHE A 31 -39.54 5.54 -3.40
C PHE A 31 -38.17 6.12 -3.07
N ILE A 32 -37.29 6.16 -4.05
CA ILE A 32 -35.92 6.64 -3.85
C ILE A 32 -35.90 8.12 -3.49
N LYS A 33 -35.07 8.51 -2.50
CA LYS A 33 -34.86 9.92 -2.10
C LYS A 33 -33.43 10.37 -2.26
N LYS A 34 -32.47 9.45 -2.10
CA LYS A 34 -31.03 9.74 -2.19
C LYS A 34 -30.26 8.47 -2.51
N ILE A 35 -29.25 8.57 -3.37
CA ILE A 35 -28.28 7.50 -3.63
C ILE A 35 -26.89 8.01 -3.24
N GLY A 36 -26.30 7.38 -2.22
CA GLY A 36 -24.88 7.46 -1.88
C GLY A 36 -24.28 6.06 -1.88
N THR A 37 -23.46 5.71 -0.88
CA THR A 37 -23.03 4.32 -0.63
C THR A 37 -24.24 3.38 -0.50
N PHE A 38 -25.33 3.88 0.08
CA PHE A 38 -26.63 3.21 0.13
C PHE A 38 -27.69 4.06 -0.57
N ALA A 39 -28.64 3.38 -1.20
CA ALA A 39 -29.87 3.97 -1.68
C ALA A 39 -30.87 4.10 -0.52
N SER A 40 -31.35 5.32 -0.28
CA SER A 40 -32.31 5.65 0.78
C SER A 40 -33.70 5.78 0.19
N PHE A 41 -34.60 4.90 0.60
CA PHE A 41 -35.98 4.83 0.14
C PHE A 41 -36.95 5.31 1.23
N GLU A 42 -37.97 6.02 0.82
CA GLU A 42 -39.16 6.27 1.63
C GLU A 42 -40.19 5.17 1.36
N LYS A 43 -40.74 4.58 2.42
CA LYS A 43 -41.81 3.60 2.29
C LYS A 43 -43.15 4.32 2.15
N GLY A 44 -43.90 3.97 1.12
CA GLY A 44 -45.28 4.40 0.89
C GLY A 44 -46.11 3.27 0.30
N GLU A 45 -47.26 3.61 -0.26
CA GLU A 45 -48.10 2.65 -0.97
C GLU A 45 -47.46 2.22 -2.30
N PRO A 46 -47.55 0.93 -2.69
CA PRO A 46 -47.12 0.46 -4.00
C PRO A 46 -47.66 1.30 -5.16
N GLU A 47 -46.77 1.84 -5.99
CA GLU A 47 -47.13 2.67 -7.14
C GLU A 47 -46.14 2.42 -8.28
N VAL A 48 -46.63 2.24 -9.51
CA VAL A 48 -45.75 2.15 -10.68
C VAL A 48 -45.20 3.54 -10.98
N ARG A 49 -43.88 3.70 -10.85
CA ARG A 49 -43.17 4.91 -11.30
C ARG A 49 -42.12 4.60 -12.34
N THR A 50 -42.02 5.46 -13.33
CA THR A 50 -40.95 5.46 -14.33
C THR A 50 -39.83 6.37 -13.85
N TYR A 51 -38.58 5.94 -14.06
CA TYR A 51 -37.39 6.68 -13.67
C TYR A 51 -36.50 6.99 -14.89
N ARG A 52 -35.90 8.18 -14.91
CA ARG A 52 -34.91 8.59 -15.91
C ARG A 52 -33.65 9.16 -15.29
N LEU A 53 -32.51 8.67 -15.77
CA LEU A 53 -31.20 9.21 -15.42
C LEU A 53 -30.76 10.19 -16.50
N GLU A 54 -30.54 11.44 -16.11
CA GLU A 54 -30.03 12.49 -17.00
C GLU A 54 -28.57 12.83 -16.65
N PRO A 55 -27.62 12.73 -17.60
CA PRO A 55 -26.23 13.05 -17.31
C PRO A 55 -26.04 14.53 -16.95
N LEU A 56 -25.12 14.80 -16.03
CA LEU A 56 -24.76 16.16 -15.64
C LEU A 56 -23.94 16.83 -16.74
N MET A 57 -24.47 17.93 -17.30
CA MET A 57 -23.75 18.82 -18.24
C MET A 57 -22.76 19.76 -17.54
N LYS A 58 -22.93 20.02 -16.25
CA LYS A 58 -22.00 20.81 -15.41
C LYS A 58 -21.94 20.30 -13.97
N LYS A 59 -21.04 20.83 -13.14
CA LYS A 59 -20.88 20.39 -11.75
C LYS A 59 -21.92 21.13 -10.95
N GLU A 60 -23.00 20.44 -10.62
CA GLU A 60 -24.11 21.01 -9.87
C GLU A 60 -24.74 19.93 -8.98
N GLY A 61 -25.25 20.35 -7.82
CA GLY A 61 -25.95 19.46 -6.88
C GLY A 61 -27.44 19.33 -7.16
N ARG A 62 -28.02 20.26 -7.94
CA ARG A 62 -29.43 20.32 -8.33
C ARG A 62 -29.54 21.05 -9.68
N PRO A 63 -30.50 20.71 -10.55
CA PRO A 63 -30.80 21.48 -11.76
C PRO A 63 -31.24 22.91 -11.43
N ARG A 64 -31.10 23.83 -12.41
CA ARG A 64 -31.70 25.18 -12.34
C ARG A 64 -33.22 25.10 -12.42
N GLU A 65 -33.90 26.10 -11.86
CA GLU A 65 -35.36 26.15 -11.80
C GLU A 65 -36.00 26.07 -13.20
N GLU A 66 -35.47 26.80 -14.18
CA GLU A 66 -35.92 26.74 -15.58
C GLU A 66 -35.96 25.30 -16.14
N LYS A 67 -34.97 24.47 -15.79
CA LYS A 67 -34.90 23.06 -16.24
C LYS A 67 -35.87 22.18 -15.45
N LEU A 68 -36.11 22.49 -14.18
CA LEU A 68 -37.11 21.80 -13.36
C LEU A 68 -38.52 22.09 -13.87
N GLU A 69 -38.86 23.35 -14.09
CA GLU A 69 -40.16 23.79 -14.63
C GLU A 69 -40.44 23.17 -16.00
N TYR A 70 -39.44 23.14 -16.90
CA TYR A 70 -39.58 22.48 -18.19
C TYR A 70 -39.83 20.97 -18.06
N TYR A 71 -39.09 20.27 -17.20
CA TYR A 71 -39.31 18.83 -17.03
C TYR A 71 -40.61 18.52 -16.28
N GLU A 72 -41.04 19.37 -15.36
CA GLU A 72 -42.34 19.26 -14.69
C GLU A 72 -43.50 19.43 -15.68
N SER A 73 -43.39 20.33 -16.66
CA SER A 73 -44.40 20.47 -17.71
C SER A 73 -44.49 19.23 -18.61
N CYS A 74 -43.36 18.57 -18.89
CA CYS A 74 -43.30 17.25 -19.53
C CYS A 74 -43.76 16.08 -18.62
N GLY A 75 -44.10 16.35 -17.35
CA GLY A 75 -44.61 15.38 -16.41
C GLY A 75 -43.56 14.68 -15.55
N TRP A 76 -42.32 15.16 -15.52
CA TRP A 76 -41.21 14.60 -14.75
C TRP A 76 -40.91 15.40 -13.49
N LYS A 77 -40.77 14.70 -12.37
CA LYS A 77 -40.40 15.29 -11.08
C LYS A 77 -38.95 14.98 -10.74
N TYR A 78 -38.19 16.00 -10.36
CA TYR A 78 -36.82 15.80 -9.87
C TYR A 78 -36.80 15.07 -8.52
N VAL A 79 -35.87 14.12 -8.38
CA VAL A 79 -35.68 13.34 -7.16
C VAL A 79 -34.38 13.71 -6.46
N CYS A 80 -33.25 13.40 -7.06
CA CYS A 80 -31.92 13.64 -6.47
C CYS A 80 -30.80 13.58 -7.51
N THR A 81 -29.62 14.03 -7.11
CA THR A 81 -28.38 13.91 -7.89
C THR A 81 -27.59 12.68 -7.41
N ILE A 82 -27.12 11.87 -8.36
CA ILE A 82 -26.46 10.58 -8.11
C ILE A 82 -25.01 10.63 -8.61
N ALA A 83 -24.08 10.19 -7.76
CA ALA A 83 -22.67 9.99 -8.07
C ALA A 83 -21.95 11.21 -8.72
N SER A 84 -22.46 12.42 -8.54
CA SER A 84 -22.00 13.62 -9.27
C SER A 84 -21.94 13.43 -10.80
N ALA A 85 -22.81 12.55 -11.32
CA ALA A 85 -22.83 12.07 -12.70
C ALA A 85 -24.22 12.16 -13.33
N PHE A 86 -25.29 11.91 -12.56
CA PHE A 86 -26.67 11.95 -13.07
C PHE A 86 -27.64 12.73 -12.18
N HIS A 87 -28.64 13.37 -12.78
CA HIS A 87 -29.88 13.81 -12.14
C HIS A 87 -30.94 12.72 -12.34
N LEU A 88 -31.64 12.35 -11.28
CA LEU A 88 -32.71 11.36 -11.33
C LEU A 88 -34.07 12.07 -11.36
N TYR A 89 -34.89 11.70 -12.33
CA TYR A 89 -36.28 12.13 -12.46
C TYR A 89 -37.22 10.93 -12.33
N GLU A 90 -38.43 11.18 -11.84
CA GLU A 90 -39.50 10.19 -11.73
C GLU A 90 -40.82 10.71 -12.29
N THR A 91 -41.69 9.81 -12.74
CA THR A 91 -43.08 10.14 -13.07
C THR A 91 -44.01 8.97 -12.76
N SER A 92 -45.24 9.27 -12.34
CA SER A 92 -46.35 8.32 -12.26
C SER A 92 -47.47 8.64 -13.26
N ARG A 93 -47.31 9.70 -14.06
CA ARG A 93 -48.24 10.06 -15.13
C ARG A 93 -48.16 9.02 -16.25
N LYS A 94 -49.29 8.78 -16.93
CA LYS A 94 -49.33 7.91 -18.12
C LYS A 94 -49.13 8.69 -19.42
N ASP A 95 -49.37 9.99 -19.38
CA ASP A 95 -49.33 10.94 -20.48
C ASP A 95 -48.04 11.80 -20.45
N PHE A 96 -46.95 11.27 -19.90
CA PHE A 96 -45.68 12.00 -19.85
C PHE A 96 -45.04 12.07 -21.24
N GLU A 97 -44.31 13.16 -21.50
CA GLU A 97 -43.46 13.30 -22.68
C GLU A 97 -42.04 12.80 -22.36
N GLU A 98 -41.44 12.00 -23.23
CA GLU A 98 -40.08 11.48 -23.00
C GLU A 98 -39.05 12.63 -23.07
N LEU A 99 -38.06 12.62 -22.15
CA LEU A 99 -37.12 13.73 -21.98
C LEU A 99 -36.25 14.00 -23.23
N HIS A 100 -35.99 12.96 -24.02
CA HIS A 100 -35.24 13.04 -25.27
C HIS A 100 -35.95 12.22 -26.33
N THR A 101 -36.24 12.84 -27.46
CA THR A 101 -36.84 12.20 -28.64
C THR A 101 -35.83 11.98 -29.76
N ASP A 102 -34.72 12.71 -29.76
CA ASP A 102 -33.61 12.57 -30.71
C ASP A 102 -32.37 11.95 -30.03
N PRO A 103 -31.97 10.72 -30.41
CA PRO A 103 -30.78 10.06 -29.87
C PRO A 103 -29.50 10.86 -30.07
N LEU A 104 -29.37 11.59 -31.18
CA LEU A 104 -28.18 12.37 -31.48
C LEU A 104 -28.05 13.54 -30.50
N THR A 105 -29.12 14.29 -30.28
CA THR A 105 -29.21 15.36 -29.28
C THR A 105 -28.92 14.82 -27.87
N GLN A 106 -29.46 13.66 -27.53
CA GLN A 106 -29.19 13.00 -26.24
C GLN A 106 -27.71 12.69 -26.05
N SER A 107 -26.98 12.31 -27.11
CA SER A 107 -25.54 12.01 -27.02
C SER A 107 -24.71 13.19 -26.50
N TYR A 108 -25.08 14.44 -26.85
CA TYR A 108 -24.37 15.64 -26.38
C TYR A 108 -24.49 15.84 -24.87
N ALA A 109 -25.59 15.39 -24.26
CA ALA A 109 -25.76 15.47 -22.81
C ALA A 109 -24.72 14.62 -22.05
N PHE A 110 -24.18 13.58 -22.68
CA PHE A 110 -23.16 12.69 -22.11
C PHE A 110 -21.73 13.17 -22.30
N GLU A 111 -21.47 14.24 -23.06
CA GLU A 111 -20.11 14.62 -23.44
C GLU A 111 -19.23 14.96 -22.23
N ARG A 112 -19.79 15.63 -21.22
CA ARG A 112 -19.06 15.88 -19.97
C ARG A 112 -18.74 14.58 -19.22
N LEU A 113 -19.68 13.64 -19.15
CA LEU A 113 -19.45 12.35 -18.50
C LEU A 113 -18.37 11.57 -19.25
N ASN A 114 -18.39 11.63 -20.59
CA ASN A 114 -17.38 11.06 -21.48
C ASN A 114 -16.00 11.66 -21.20
N GLN A 115 -15.89 12.99 -21.09
CA GLN A 115 -14.63 13.68 -20.78
C GLN A 115 -14.08 13.28 -19.41
N LYS A 116 -14.93 13.23 -18.37
CA LYS A 116 -14.54 12.72 -17.04
C LYS A 116 -14.04 11.28 -17.10
N MET A 117 -14.75 10.39 -17.80
CA MET A 117 -14.34 8.99 -17.92
C MET A 117 -13.07 8.84 -18.77
N LYS A 118 -12.86 9.66 -19.80
CA LYS A 118 -11.61 9.72 -20.56
C LYS A 118 -10.46 10.15 -19.65
N ALA A 119 -10.62 11.21 -18.84
CA ALA A 119 -9.59 11.66 -17.91
C ALA A 119 -9.25 10.56 -16.87
N ALA A 120 -10.25 9.93 -16.26
CA ALA A 120 -10.03 8.81 -15.33
C ALA A 120 -9.32 7.64 -16.01
N PHE A 121 -9.69 7.31 -17.25
CA PHE A 121 -9.03 6.26 -18.03
C PHE A 121 -7.58 6.62 -18.37
N MET A 122 -7.28 7.87 -18.71
CA MET A 122 -5.91 8.35 -18.93
C MET A 122 -5.06 8.25 -17.66
N ILE A 123 -5.62 8.56 -16.49
CA ILE A 123 -4.93 8.38 -15.19
C ILE A 123 -4.57 6.91 -14.99
N ILE A 124 -5.48 5.97 -15.26
CA ILE A 124 -5.19 4.53 -15.15
C ILE A 124 -4.13 4.10 -16.17
N LEU A 125 -4.19 4.60 -17.41
CA LEU A 125 -3.18 4.31 -18.42
C LEU A 125 -1.78 4.81 -18.02
N LEU A 126 -1.68 5.87 -17.22
CA LEU A 126 -0.42 6.35 -16.65
C LEU A 126 -0.01 5.54 -15.41
N LEU A 127 -0.97 5.09 -14.59
CA LEU A 127 -0.71 4.35 -13.37
C LEU A 127 -0.20 2.92 -13.64
N ILE A 128 -0.66 2.28 -14.72
CA ILE A 128 -0.23 0.93 -15.12
C ILE A 128 1.29 0.85 -15.35
N PRO A 129 1.92 1.66 -16.22
CA PRO A 129 3.37 1.59 -16.43
C PRO A 129 4.16 1.99 -15.19
N ILE A 130 3.65 2.88 -14.33
CA ILE A 130 4.27 3.19 -13.03
C ILE A 130 4.27 1.95 -12.13
N THR A 131 3.15 1.25 -12.05
CA THR A 131 3.02 0.02 -11.26
C THR A 131 3.93 -1.08 -11.81
N ILE A 132 4.02 -1.22 -13.14
CA ILE A 132 4.92 -2.17 -13.79
C ILE A 132 6.37 -1.80 -13.51
N PHE A 133 6.75 -0.53 -13.67
CA PHE A 133 8.10 -0.06 -13.39
C PHE A 133 8.48 -0.31 -11.93
N GLN A 134 7.57 -0.06 -10.99
CA GLN A 134 7.80 -0.34 -9.58
C GLN A 134 8.01 -1.85 -9.32
N LEU A 135 7.22 -2.72 -9.96
CA LEU A 135 7.43 -4.17 -9.87
C LEU A 135 8.75 -4.59 -10.49
N LEU A 136 9.11 -4.03 -11.66
CA LEU A 136 10.40 -4.29 -12.30
C LEU A 136 11.55 -3.83 -11.42
N HIS A 137 11.44 -2.65 -10.82
CA HIS A 137 12.42 -2.14 -9.88
C HIS A 137 12.55 -3.08 -8.67
N TYR A 138 11.42 -3.44 -8.05
CA TYR A 138 11.40 -4.30 -6.86
C TYR A 138 11.99 -5.70 -7.13
N PHE A 139 11.69 -6.33 -8.27
CA PHE A 139 12.13 -7.70 -8.54
C PHE A 139 13.46 -7.82 -9.28
N PHE A 140 13.88 -6.80 -10.04
CA PHE A 140 15.02 -6.93 -10.97
C PHE A 140 16.08 -5.83 -10.87
N LEU A 141 15.73 -4.62 -10.41
CA LEU A 141 16.70 -3.51 -10.33
C LEU A 141 17.18 -3.23 -8.91
N SER A 142 16.42 -3.65 -7.90
CA SER A 142 16.84 -3.58 -6.52
C SER A 142 17.83 -4.71 -6.24
N ASP A 143 19.03 -4.33 -5.81
CA ASP A 143 20.07 -5.29 -5.41
C ASP A 143 19.72 -5.96 -4.07
N THR A 144 18.92 -5.30 -3.23
CA THR A 144 18.58 -5.72 -1.85
C THR A 144 17.06 -5.73 -1.55
N PRO A 145 16.22 -6.40 -2.35
CA PRO A 145 14.76 -6.27 -2.26
C PRO A 145 14.15 -6.86 -0.98
N VAL A 146 14.72 -7.93 -0.43
CA VAL A 146 14.28 -8.54 0.83
C VAL A 146 14.71 -7.71 2.02
N LEU A 147 15.94 -7.19 2.03
CA LEU A 147 16.38 -6.24 3.08
C LEU A 147 15.46 -5.02 3.11
N ASN A 148 15.19 -4.41 1.96
CA ASN A 148 14.28 -3.28 1.86
C ASN A 148 12.85 -3.62 2.33
N ALA A 149 12.39 -4.84 2.07
CA ALA A 149 11.05 -5.28 2.50
C ALA A 149 10.98 -5.54 4.01
N VAL A 150 12.05 -6.07 4.59
CA VAL A 150 12.18 -6.38 6.02
C VAL A 150 12.35 -5.11 6.85
N LYS A 151 13.27 -4.23 6.44
CA LYS A 151 13.67 -3.01 7.17
C LYS A 151 12.68 -1.86 6.92
N TYR A 152 12.31 -1.60 5.66
CA TYR A 152 11.53 -0.41 5.29
C TYR A 152 10.07 -0.68 4.89
N GLY A 153 9.60 -1.93 4.98
CA GLY A 153 8.22 -2.28 4.58
C GLY A 153 7.96 -2.11 3.06
N SER A 154 9.01 -2.20 2.25
CA SER A 154 8.94 -1.96 0.80
C SER A 154 8.01 -2.97 0.06
N GLY A 155 7.81 -4.17 0.62
CA GLY A 155 6.86 -5.13 0.07
C GLY A 155 5.41 -4.63 0.13
N THR A 156 5.04 -3.93 1.19
CA THR A 156 3.66 -3.54 1.47
C THR A 156 3.18 -2.40 0.61
N TYR A 157 3.99 -1.34 0.44
CA TYR A 157 3.63 -0.25 -0.47
C TYR A 157 3.51 -0.76 -1.91
N THR A 158 4.34 -1.73 -2.30
CA THR A 158 4.26 -2.38 -3.62
C THR A 158 2.97 -3.18 -3.78
N ALA A 159 2.59 -3.98 -2.78
CA ALA A 159 1.31 -4.69 -2.79
C ALA A 159 0.10 -3.74 -2.84
N LEU A 160 0.11 -2.67 -2.04
CA LEU A 160 -0.96 -1.67 -2.02
C LEU A 160 -1.14 -0.97 -3.36
N MET A 161 -0.04 -0.56 -4.01
CA MET A 161 -0.09 0.08 -5.33
C MET A 161 -0.70 -0.86 -6.38
N VAL A 162 -0.29 -2.13 -6.40
CA VAL A 162 -0.88 -3.13 -7.31
C VAL A 162 -2.38 -3.30 -7.07
N LEU A 163 -2.81 -3.45 -5.82
CA LEU A 163 -4.23 -3.61 -5.48
C LEU A 163 -5.07 -2.41 -5.91
N VAL A 164 -4.59 -1.18 -5.65
CA VAL A 164 -5.27 0.05 -6.05
C VAL A 164 -5.39 0.15 -7.57
N THR A 165 -4.30 -0.10 -8.30
CA THR A 165 -4.28 -0.08 -9.77
C THR A 165 -5.25 -1.09 -10.36
N LEU A 166 -5.31 -2.32 -9.83
CA LEU A 166 -6.22 -3.36 -10.31
C LEU A 166 -7.70 -3.02 -10.04
N VAL A 167 -8.03 -2.54 -8.84
CA VAL A 167 -9.42 -2.21 -8.47
C VAL A 167 -9.92 -1.01 -9.27
N LEU A 168 -9.19 0.09 -9.27
CA LEU A 168 -9.58 1.31 -9.99
C LEU A 168 -9.56 1.06 -11.49
N GLY A 169 -8.56 0.35 -12.00
CA GLY A 169 -8.44 0.02 -13.42
C GLY A 169 -9.62 -0.80 -13.92
N ARG A 170 -10.01 -1.85 -13.18
CA ARG A 170 -11.20 -2.66 -13.51
C ARG A 170 -12.47 -1.82 -13.52
N GLU A 171 -12.72 -1.02 -12.47
CA GLU A 171 -13.94 -0.22 -12.36
C GLU A 171 -14.04 0.82 -13.47
N ILE A 172 -12.96 1.56 -13.74
CA ILE A 172 -12.90 2.57 -14.78
C ILE A 172 -13.04 1.94 -16.16
N PHE A 173 -12.41 0.79 -16.42
CA PHE A 173 -12.53 0.08 -17.68
C PHE A 173 -13.97 -0.36 -17.96
N GLU A 174 -14.65 -0.98 -16.98
CA GLU A 174 -16.04 -1.40 -17.09
C GLU A 174 -16.98 -0.21 -17.33
N ASN A 175 -16.84 0.87 -16.54
CA ASN A 175 -17.66 2.07 -16.68
C ASN A 175 -17.42 2.77 -18.03
N ARG A 176 -16.17 2.83 -18.48
CA ARG A 176 -15.80 3.42 -19.78
C ARG A 176 -16.35 2.60 -20.93
N LYS A 177 -16.30 1.26 -20.86
CA LYS A 177 -16.87 0.36 -21.86
C LYS A 177 -18.37 0.57 -22.01
N LYS A 178 -19.11 0.61 -20.88
CA LYS A 178 -20.56 0.88 -20.87
C LYS A 178 -20.90 2.23 -21.47
N LEU A 179 -20.22 3.29 -21.04
CA LEU A 179 -20.44 4.64 -21.55
C LEU A 179 -20.10 4.76 -23.04
N ARG A 180 -19.01 4.12 -23.49
CA ARG A 180 -18.61 4.12 -24.90
C ARG A 180 -19.65 3.42 -25.77
N PHE A 181 -20.14 2.27 -25.33
CA PHE A 181 -21.19 1.54 -26.02
C PHE A 181 -22.48 2.37 -26.16
N LEU A 182 -22.90 3.01 -25.06
CA LEU A 182 -24.05 3.92 -25.05
C LEU A 182 -23.87 5.07 -26.05
N LEU A 183 -22.73 5.77 -26.00
CA LEU A 183 -22.44 6.89 -26.90
C LEU A 183 -22.44 6.48 -28.37
N ILE A 184 -21.84 5.33 -28.71
CA ILE A 184 -21.82 4.83 -30.09
C ILE A 184 -23.25 4.58 -30.58
N ASN A 185 -24.10 3.94 -29.75
CA ASN A 185 -25.49 3.69 -30.14
C ASN A 185 -26.25 4.99 -30.40
N LEU A 186 -26.17 5.95 -29.46
CA LEU A 186 -26.84 7.25 -29.60
C LEU A 186 -26.37 8.02 -30.85
N GLN A 187 -25.06 8.02 -31.12
CA GLN A 187 -24.48 8.68 -32.30
C GLN A 187 -24.88 8.01 -33.63
N THR A 188 -25.19 6.71 -33.60
CA THR A 188 -25.72 5.98 -34.78
C THR A 188 -27.23 6.11 -34.93
N GLY A 189 -27.89 6.96 -34.14
CA GLY A 189 -29.35 7.15 -34.17
C GLY A 189 -30.15 6.03 -33.50
N ARG A 190 -29.50 5.13 -32.75
CA ARG A 190 -30.19 4.09 -31.98
C ARG A 190 -30.62 4.66 -30.64
N GLU A 191 -31.88 4.47 -30.29
CA GLU A 191 -32.42 4.87 -29.00
C GLU A 191 -31.74 4.14 -27.85
N MET A 192 -31.64 4.83 -26.71
CA MET A 192 -31.16 4.22 -25.47
C MET A 192 -32.17 3.17 -24.98
N VAL A 193 -31.68 1.98 -24.64
CA VAL A 193 -32.48 0.99 -23.92
C VAL A 193 -32.90 1.59 -22.57
N GLN A 194 -34.21 1.80 -22.38
CA GLN A 194 -34.74 2.42 -21.17
C GLN A 194 -34.92 1.43 -20.01
N GLU A 195 -35.26 0.18 -20.35
CA GLU A 195 -35.49 -0.89 -19.39
C GLU A 195 -34.73 -2.15 -19.80
N GLU A 196 -33.98 -2.72 -18.86
CA GLU A 196 -33.20 -3.94 -19.08
C GLU A 196 -33.30 -4.84 -17.85
N HIS A 197 -33.39 -6.15 -18.09
CA HIS A 197 -33.37 -7.12 -17.00
C HIS A 197 -32.06 -7.02 -16.21
N TYR A 198 -32.18 -7.03 -14.88
CA TYR A 198 -31.05 -6.97 -13.96
C TYR A 198 -31.07 -8.14 -12.98
N GLN A 199 -29.89 -8.52 -12.52
CA GLN A 199 -29.72 -9.54 -11.48
C GLN A 199 -29.25 -8.89 -10.20
N LEU A 200 -29.74 -9.37 -9.06
CA LEU A 200 -29.33 -8.91 -7.73
C LEU A 200 -27.93 -9.45 -7.38
N LYS A 201 -26.88 -8.84 -7.93
CA LYS A 201 -25.49 -9.26 -7.73
C LYS A 201 -24.75 -8.29 -6.83
N TYR A 202 -24.34 -8.78 -5.65
CA TYR A 202 -23.53 -8.02 -4.70
C TYR A 202 -22.05 -8.45 -4.66
N THR A 203 -21.66 -9.45 -5.45
CA THR A 203 -20.29 -10.00 -5.47
C THR A 203 -19.20 -8.96 -5.74
N PRO A 204 -19.37 -7.95 -6.62
CA PRO A 204 -18.35 -6.92 -6.82
C PRO A 204 -18.15 -6.04 -5.58
N TYR A 205 -19.22 -5.77 -4.81
CA TYR A 205 -19.13 -5.03 -3.56
C TYR A 205 -18.35 -5.82 -2.51
N VAL A 206 -18.63 -7.12 -2.37
CA VAL A 206 -17.87 -7.98 -1.43
C VAL A 206 -16.39 -7.98 -1.79
N PHE A 207 -16.05 -8.15 -3.07
CA PHE A 207 -14.66 -8.15 -3.52
C PHE A 207 -13.98 -6.78 -3.28
N HIS A 208 -14.65 -5.68 -3.63
CA HIS A 208 -14.13 -4.34 -3.40
C HIS A 208 -13.95 -4.04 -1.92
N THR A 209 -14.94 -4.36 -1.08
CA THR A 209 -14.85 -4.20 0.38
C THR A 209 -13.74 -5.06 0.96
N MET A 210 -13.56 -6.29 0.50
CA MET A 210 -12.47 -7.17 0.94
C MET A 210 -11.10 -6.56 0.65
N ILE A 211 -10.89 -6.01 -0.56
CA ILE A 211 -9.63 -5.35 -0.90
C ILE A 211 -9.42 -4.09 -0.08
N VAL A 212 -10.46 -3.25 0.07
CA VAL A 212 -10.38 -2.03 0.87
C VAL A 212 -10.07 -2.33 2.34
N VAL A 213 -10.69 -3.37 2.91
CA VAL A 213 -10.38 -3.84 4.28
C VAL A 213 -8.95 -4.35 4.37
N LEU A 214 -8.50 -5.17 3.41
CA LEU A 214 -7.12 -5.66 3.36
C LEU A 214 -6.12 -4.49 3.29
N SER A 215 -6.37 -3.50 2.42
CA SER A 215 -5.54 -2.30 2.32
C SER A 215 -5.51 -1.49 3.62
N MET A 216 -6.66 -1.33 4.28
CA MET A 216 -6.71 -0.65 5.59
C MET A 216 -5.93 -1.42 6.66
N LEU A 217 -6.04 -2.75 6.69
CA LEU A 217 -5.27 -3.58 7.64
C LEU A 217 -3.76 -3.42 7.42
N LEU A 218 -3.29 -3.44 6.18
CA LEU A 218 -1.88 -3.21 5.85
C LEU A 218 -1.42 -1.81 6.29
N ILE A 219 -2.20 -0.77 5.99
CA ILE A 219 -1.88 0.61 6.40
C ILE A 219 -1.84 0.74 7.93
N ILE A 220 -2.85 0.23 8.64
CA ILE A 220 -2.91 0.29 10.10
C ILE A 220 -1.71 -0.44 10.72
N THR A 221 -1.31 -1.57 10.13
CA THR A 221 -0.17 -2.36 10.60
C THR A 221 1.15 -1.59 10.41
N ASN A 222 1.38 -0.95 9.25
CA ASN A 222 2.54 -0.08 9.03
C ASN A 222 2.57 1.12 9.97
N ILE A 223 1.43 1.79 10.15
CA ILE A 223 1.33 2.94 11.08
C ILE A 223 1.70 2.49 12.49
N ARG A 224 1.21 1.33 12.94
CA ARG A 224 1.59 0.79 14.25
C ARG A 224 3.10 0.60 14.34
N PHE A 225 3.74 0.03 13.33
CA PHE A 225 5.18 -0.22 13.33
C PHE A 225 6.02 1.07 13.40
N LEU A 226 5.60 2.13 12.71
CA LEU A 226 6.24 3.45 12.80
C LEU A 226 6.25 4.02 14.23
N PHE A 227 5.31 3.61 15.09
CA PHE A 227 5.23 4.09 16.48
C PHE A 227 5.73 3.07 17.52
N THR A 228 6.16 1.88 17.12
CA THR A 228 6.72 0.89 18.06
C THR A 228 8.22 1.00 18.24
N GLY A 229 8.91 1.65 17.29
CA GLY A 229 10.35 1.78 17.35
C GLY A 229 10.82 2.73 18.46
N TRP A 230 12.00 2.46 18.99
CA TRP A 230 12.65 3.32 19.97
C TRP A 230 14.16 3.31 19.76
N GLU A 231 14.83 4.35 20.26
CA GLU A 231 16.29 4.48 20.25
C GLU A 231 16.73 4.91 21.65
N LYS A 232 17.79 4.29 22.17
CA LYS A 232 18.36 4.58 23.48
C LYS A 232 19.88 4.68 23.38
N LYS A 233 20.48 5.47 24.27
CA LYS A 233 21.92 5.40 24.53
C LYS A 233 22.25 4.05 25.13
N LEU A 234 23.33 3.44 24.65
CA LEU A 234 23.75 2.12 25.05
C LEU A 234 24.16 2.07 26.53
N ALA A 235 24.62 3.19 27.09
CA ALA A 235 24.89 3.34 28.52
C ALA A 235 23.63 3.26 29.40
N ASP A 236 22.48 3.67 28.86
CA ASP A 236 21.19 3.63 29.56
C ASP A 236 20.43 2.30 29.32
N TYR A 237 20.96 1.46 28.43
CA TYR A 237 20.37 0.16 28.09
C TYR A 237 21.01 -0.94 28.97
N GLY A 238 20.32 -1.33 30.04
CA GLY A 238 20.75 -2.34 31.00
C GLY A 238 20.10 -3.72 30.84
N GLU A 239 19.48 -3.98 29.68
CA GLU A 239 18.82 -5.25 29.36
C GLU A 239 19.74 -6.10 28.45
N ASP A 240 19.40 -7.37 28.26
CA ASP A 240 20.09 -8.25 27.32
C ASP A 240 19.97 -7.72 25.88
N MET A 241 20.97 -7.99 25.04
CA MET A 241 20.98 -7.59 23.63
C MET A 241 21.61 -8.67 22.74
N PRO A 242 21.18 -8.76 21.46
CA PRO A 242 21.68 -9.75 20.52
C PRO A 242 22.97 -9.28 19.83
N ALA A 243 23.96 -8.81 20.61
CA ALA A 243 25.20 -8.25 20.08
C ALA A 243 26.39 -8.45 21.03
N LEU A 244 27.60 -8.51 20.46
CA LEU A 244 28.84 -8.38 21.23
C LEU A 244 29.01 -6.93 21.70
N ARG A 245 29.76 -6.73 22.78
CA ARG A 245 30.30 -5.42 23.14
C ARG A 245 31.65 -5.25 22.49
N LEU A 246 31.99 -4.00 22.18
CA LEU A 246 33.33 -3.67 21.75
C LEU A 246 34.36 -4.02 22.84
N SER A 247 33.99 -3.92 24.11
CA SER A 247 34.80 -4.37 25.26
C SER A 247 35.01 -5.89 25.35
N ASP A 248 34.19 -6.69 24.67
CA ASP A 248 34.36 -8.15 24.63
C ASP A 248 35.50 -8.52 23.66
N ILE A 249 35.79 -7.64 22.68
CA ILE A 249 36.77 -7.83 21.60
C ILE A 249 38.08 -7.09 21.91
N GLU A 250 37.99 -5.84 22.37
CA GLU A 250 39.13 -4.95 22.62
C GLU A 250 39.62 -5.00 24.08
N ASP A 251 40.91 -4.67 24.32
CA ASP A 251 41.47 -4.66 25.67
C ASP A 251 40.85 -3.54 26.53
N HIS A 252 40.13 -3.96 27.58
CA HIS A 252 39.37 -3.08 28.46
C HIS A 252 40.23 -2.07 29.25
N LYS A 253 41.55 -2.24 29.39
CA LYS A 253 42.35 -1.39 30.30
C LYS A 253 42.54 0.05 29.84
N SER A 254 42.63 0.28 28.53
CA SER A 254 42.87 1.62 27.94
C SER A 254 41.71 2.06 27.02
N PHE A 255 40.63 1.29 26.99
CA PHE A 255 39.43 1.56 26.20
C PHE A 255 38.53 2.59 26.89
N GLU A 256 38.22 3.68 26.20
CA GLU A 256 37.22 4.65 26.62
C GLU A 256 36.10 4.74 25.57
N ILE A 257 34.85 4.81 26.03
CA ILE A 257 33.69 5.01 25.15
C ILE A 257 33.75 6.40 24.53
N ASP A 258 33.64 6.48 23.22
CA ASP A 258 33.65 7.75 22.49
C ASP A 258 32.23 8.28 22.28
N ASP A 259 31.76 9.10 23.23
CA ASP A 259 30.45 9.75 23.17
C ASP A 259 30.51 11.17 22.57
N GLN A 260 31.58 11.50 21.84
CA GLN A 260 31.70 12.83 21.20
C GLN A 260 30.63 13.08 20.13
N TYR A 261 30.13 12.01 19.49
CA TYR A 261 29.11 12.11 18.46
C TYR A 261 27.73 11.80 19.03
N ARG A 262 26.77 12.67 18.73
CA ARG A 262 25.37 12.51 19.19
C ARG A 262 24.77 11.15 18.82
N ARG A 263 25.24 10.53 17.74
CA ARG A 263 24.78 9.23 17.21
C ARG A 263 25.74 8.05 17.43
N SER A 264 26.77 8.18 18.28
CA SER A 264 27.57 7.02 18.70
C SER A 264 26.93 6.32 19.90
N ASN A 265 27.23 5.03 20.08
CA ASN A 265 26.87 4.27 21.28
C ASN A 265 25.35 4.22 21.50
N LEU A 266 24.63 3.73 20.49
CA LEU A 266 23.17 3.66 20.47
C LEU A 266 22.71 2.22 20.26
N ILE A 267 21.52 1.94 20.79
CA ILE A 267 20.72 0.77 20.43
C ILE A 267 19.35 1.25 19.98
N SER A 268 18.96 0.83 18.78
CA SER A 268 17.63 1.04 18.24
C SER A 268 16.87 -0.29 18.17
N TYR A 269 15.56 -0.20 18.30
CA TYR A 269 14.64 -1.29 18.08
C TYR A 269 13.57 -0.84 17.11
N GLU A 270 13.30 -1.67 16.13
CA GLU A 270 12.18 -1.53 15.22
C GLU A 270 11.44 -2.86 15.08
N ALA A 271 10.17 -2.81 14.69
CA ALA A 271 9.39 -3.99 14.36
C ALA A 271 8.76 -3.79 12.99
N GLY A 272 8.64 -4.87 12.22
CA GLY A 272 8.15 -4.81 10.86
C GLY A 272 7.14 -5.89 10.50
N GLU A 273 6.70 -5.84 9.25
CA GLU A 273 5.78 -6.84 8.70
C GLU A 273 6.44 -8.19 8.49
N LEU A 274 7.72 -8.21 8.10
CA LEU A 274 8.46 -9.43 7.80
C LEU A 274 9.44 -9.83 8.93
N ALA A 275 9.79 -8.90 9.80
CA ALA A 275 10.56 -9.14 11.03
C ALA A 275 9.76 -8.79 12.28
N SER A 276 9.73 -9.69 13.27
CA SER A 276 9.14 -9.41 14.58
C SER A 276 9.91 -8.37 15.36
N SER A 277 11.24 -8.38 15.22
CA SER A 277 12.16 -7.46 15.87
C SER A 277 13.37 -7.22 14.98
N VAL A 278 13.80 -5.98 14.90
CA VAL A 278 15.03 -5.52 14.27
C VAL A 278 15.76 -4.69 15.32
N TYR A 279 17.01 -5.01 15.59
CA TYR A 279 17.86 -4.24 16.49
C TYR A 279 19.08 -3.76 15.73
N GLU A 280 19.42 -2.49 15.87
CA GLU A 280 20.69 -1.95 15.41
C GLU A 280 21.46 -1.44 16.62
N ILE A 281 22.65 -1.98 16.82
CA ILE A 281 23.53 -1.63 17.93
C ILE A 281 24.79 -1.05 17.32
N SER A 282 25.19 0.13 17.76
CA SER A 282 26.39 0.81 17.29
C SER A 282 27.21 1.24 18.49
N GLU A 283 28.46 0.78 18.58
CA GLU A 283 29.40 1.10 19.65
C GLU A 283 30.72 1.61 19.07
N SER A 284 31.20 2.72 19.60
CA SER A 284 32.46 3.36 19.21
C SER A 284 33.26 3.66 20.46
N GLY A 285 34.56 3.35 20.43
CA GLY A 285 35.48 3.72 21.48
C GLY A 285 36.80 4.22 20.95
N VAL A 286 37.66 4.63 21.87
CA VAL A 286 38.99 5.17 21.61
C VAL A 286 39.97 4.53 22.58
N ILE A 287 41.15 4.16 22.07
CA ILE A 287 42.29 3.74 22.86
C ILE A 287 43.36 4.83 22.76
N LYS A 288 43.40 5.73 23.75
CA LYS A 288 44.21 6.97 23.69
C LYS A 288 45.71 6.75 23.50
N GLU A 289 46.21 5.59 23.89
CA GLU A 289 47.63 5.22 23.85
C GLU A 289 48.04 4.63 22.50
N GLU A 290 47.09 4.35 21.61
CA GLU A 290 47.31 3.72 20.32
C GLU A 290 46.89 4.62 19.16
N MET A 291 47.55 4.44 18.01
CA MET A 291 47.26 5.13 16.76
C MET A 291 46.94 4.09 15.70
N TRP A 292 46.13 4.47 14.71
CA TRP A 292 45.99 3.65 13.51
C TRP A 292 47.37 3.44 12.85
N LYS A 293 47.61 2.24 12.31
CA LYS A 293 48.85 1.82 11.63
C LYS A 293 49.21 2.72 10.45
N ASP A 294 48.21 3.33 9.81
CA ASP A 294 48.35 4.31 8.74
C ASP A 294 48.59 5.75 9.24
N GLN A 295 48.64 5.95 10.56
CA GLN A 295 48.82 7.23 11.24
C GLN A 295 47.68 8.25 10.99
N SER A 296 46.50 7.78 10.56
CA SER A 296 45.34 8.64 10.28
C SER A 296 44.75 9.32 11.53
N GLY A 297 45.06 8.81 12.73
CA GLY A 297 44.60 9.37 13.99
C GLY A 297 44.75 8.40 15.15
N ILE A 298 44.21 8.80 16.30
CA ILE A 298 44.10 7.94 17.49
C ILE A 298 43.26 6.71 17.12
N TYR A 299 43.67 5.54 17.60
CA TYR A 299 42.95 4.30 17.34
C TYR A 299 41.54 4.35 17.94
N SER A 300 40.54 4.20 17.08
CA SER A 300 39.13 4.41 17.39
C SER A 300 38.27 3.26 16.86
N PRO A 301 38.32 2.08 17.50
CA PRO A 301 37.63 0.91 17.00
C PRO A 301 36.10 1.10 17.03
N HIS A 302 35.43 0.42 16.11
CA HIS A 302 33.99 0.51 15.93
C HIS A 302 33.36 -0.87 15.79
N LEU A 303 32.17 -1.03 16.37
CA LEU A 303 31.37 -2.24 16.25
C LEU A 303 29.92 -1.85 15.98
N GLU A 304 29.39 -2.35 14.87
CA GLU A 304 27.98 -2.27 14.52
C GLU A 304 27.40 -3.68 14.43
N THR A 305 26.20 -3.87 14.95
CA THR A 305 25.46 -5.12 14.88
C THR A 305 24.03 -4.85 14.46
N GLU A 306 23.60 -5.47 13.37
CA GLU A 306 22.19 -5.53 12.98
C GLU A 306 21.66 -6.94 13.25
N TYR A 307 20.60 -7.03 14.04
CA TYR A 307 19.90 -8.29 14.32
C TYR A 307 18.48 -8.23 13.77
N TYR A 308 18.06 -9.31 13.12
CA TYR A 308 16.72 -9.48 12.56
C TYR A 308 16.11 -10.79 13.04
N GLU A 309 14.93 -10.72 13.64
CA GLU A 309 14.11 -11.91 13.86
C GLU A 309 12.96 -11.97 12.86
N LEU A 310 13.02 -12.92 11.94
CA LEU A 310 12.07 -13.04 10.84
C LEU A 310 10.79 -13.75 11.26
N ARG A 311 9.64 -13.23 10.80
CA ARG A 311 8.36 -13.95 10.92
C ARG A 311 8.33 -15.19 10.04
N LEU A 312 9.01 -15.12 8.89
CA LEU A 312 9.03 -16.15 7.85
C LEU A 312 10.45 -16.69 7.64
N ARG A 313 10.68 -17.95 8.01
CA ARG A 313 12.01 -18.59 7.95
C ARG A 313 12.63 -18.58 6.54
N PHE A 314 11.82 -18.74 5.50
CA PHE A 314 12.32 -18.84 4.12
C PHE A 314 12.97 -17.55 3.61
N LEU A 315 12.71 -16.40 4.24
CA LEU A 315 13.34 -15.14 3.89
C LEU A 315 14.80 -15.06 4.36
N GLY A 316 15.22 -15.91 5.31
CA GLY A 316 16.51 -15.79 5.97
C GLY A 316 17.71 -15.90 5.03
N GLU A 317 17.71 -16.87 4.12
CA GLU A 317 18.80 -17.02 3.15
C GLU A 317 18.88 -15.83 2.19
N ARG A 318 17.73 -15.30 1.76
CA ARG A 318 17.71 -14.16 0.84
C ARG A 318 18.07 -12.86 1.54
N LEU A 319 17.62 -12.66 2.78
CA LEU A 319 18.02 -11.52 3.59
C LEU A 319 19.53 -11.51 3.85
N LEU A 320 20.13 -12.67 4.18
CA LEU A 320 21.57 -12.78 4.38
C LEU A 320 22.35 -12.34 3.13
N LYS A 321 21.91 -12.78 1.94
CA LYS A 321 22.51 -12.37 0.66
C LYS A 321 22.35 -10.87 0.41
N ASP A 322 21.17 -10.32 0.67
CA ASP A 322 20.91 -8.89 0.50
C ASP A 322 21.78 -8.06 1.47
N LEU A 323 21.96 -8.49 2.73
CA LEU A 323 22.85 -7.85 3.70
C LEU A 323 24.31 -7.86 3.24
N ILE A 324 24.80 -8.98 2.69
CA ILE A 324 26.15 -9.07 2.13
C ILE A 324 26.34 -8.07 0.98
N VAL A 325 25.35 -7.98 0.08
CA VAL A 325 25.39 -7.04 -1.05
C VAL A 325 25.38 -5.59 -0.56
N ASP A 326 24.53 -5.26 0.40
CA ASP A 326 24.43 -3.92 1.00
C ASP A 326 25.76 -3.49 1.65
N ALA A 327 26.34 -4.37 2.48
CA ALA A 327 27.60 -4.12 3.17
C ALA A 327 28.78 -3.93 2.20
N LEU A 328 28.80 -4.67 1.10
CA LEU A 328 29.86 -4.57 0.08
C LEU A 328 29.74 -3.34 -0.82
N ASP A 329 28.58 -2.67 -0.89
CA ASP A 329 28.41 -1.49 -1.76
C ASP A 329 29.36 -0.35 -1.34
N PHE A 330 29.56 -0.17 -0.03
CA PHE A 330 30.54 0.78 0.53
C PHE A 330 32.00 0.43 0.20
N HIS A 331 32.29 -0.83 -0.11
CA HIS A 331 33.64 -1.34 -0.41
C HIS A 331 33.80 -1.81 -1.85
N ARG A 332 32.94 -1.36 -2.79
CA ARG A 332 32.90 -1.90 -4.17
C ARG A 332 34.21 -1.82 -4.96
N HIS A 333 35.14 -0.96 -4.54
CA HIS A 333 36.42 -0.74 -5.19
C HIS A 333 37.61 -1.34 -4.41
N GLU A 334 37.35 -1.98 -3.28
CA GLU A 334 38.38 -2.54 -2.41
C GLU A 334 38.47 -4.05 -2.59
N SER A 335 39.69 -4.58 -2.50
CA SER A 335 39.89 -6.02 -2.44
C SER A 335 39.41 -6.55 -1.10
N PHE A 336 38.56 -7.57 -1.12
CA PHE A 336 38.06 -8.23 0.07
C PHE A 336 38.38 -9.72 0.06
N THR A 337 38.48 -10.30 1.25
CA THR A 337 38.53 -11.75 1.44
C THR A 337 37.15 -12.21 1.86
N PHE A 338 36.66 -13.27 1.22
CA PHE A 338 35.37 -13.89 1.51
C PHE A 338 35.62 -15.32 1.96
N GLU A 339 35.04 -15.70 3.10
CA GLU A 339 35.16 -17.04 3.64
C GLU A 339 33.81 -17.50 4.19
N GLU A 340 33.37 -18.68 3.73
CA GLU A 340 32.19 -19.36 4.27
C GLU A 340 32.63 -20.26 5.43
N LEU A 341 32.07 -20.02 6.60
CA LEU A 341 32.45 -20.70 7.84
C LEU A 341 31.57 -21.94 8.05
N LEU A 342 32.07 -23.10 7.61
CA LEU A 342 31.34 -24.37 7.66
C LEU A 342 31.32 -25.00 9.06
N GLU A 343 32.33 -24.72 9.88
CA GLU A 343 32.49 -25.26 11.23
C GLU A 343 31.98 -24.26 12.28
N THR A 344 30.71 -23.86 12.16
CA THR A 344 30.05 -22.97 13.13
C THR A 344 28.73 -23.55 13.64
N ARG A 345 28.23 -23.00 14.74
CA ARG A 345 26.93 -23.37 15.31
C ARG A 345 25.75 -22.73 14.56
N PHE A 346 26.01 -21.79 13.64
CA PHE A 346 24.99 -21.16 12.81
C PHE A 346 24.55 -22.08 11.66
N ASP A 347 23.32 -21.92 11.18
CA ASP A 347 22.84 -22.65 9.98
C ASP A 347 23.65 -22.24 8.74
N GLN A 348 24.03 -20.96 8.66
CA GLN A 348 24.89 -20.36 7.63
C GLN A 348 25.73 -19.26 8.29
N ALA A 349 27.02 -19.20 7.98
CA ALA A 349 27.95 -18.21 8.51
C ALA A 349 28.94 -17.80 7.42
N VAL A 350 29.13 -16.50 7.24
CA VAL A 350 30.05 -15.93 6.26
C VAL A 350 30.83 -14.82 6.95
N THR A 351 32.13 -14.76 6.70
CA THR A 351 32.97 -13.62 7.07
C THR A 351 33.53 -12.96 5.83
N ILE A 352 33.61 -11.63 5.87
CA ILE A 352 34.24 -10.82 4.83
C ILE A 352 35.25 -9.90 5.52
N ARG A 353 36.49 -9.83 5.05
CA ARG A 353 37.48 -8.87 5.57
C ARG A 353 37.92 -7.90 4.47
N VAL A 354 37.89 -6.62 4.79
CA VAL A 354 38.30 -5.50 3.94
C VAL A 354 39.20 -4.58 4.76
N LYS A 355 40.52 -4.61 4.48
CA LYS A 355 41.53 -3.89 5.29
C LYS A 355 41.39 -4.20 6.79
N GLU A 356 41.17 -3.20 7.63
CA GLU A 356 40.93 -3.31 9.08
C GLU A 356 39.46 -3.62 9.44
N THR A 357 38.58 -3.72 8.46
CA THR A 357 37.15 -4.03 8.67
C THR A 357 36.89 -5.53 8.50
N GLN A 358 36.18 -6.11 9.45
CA GLN A 358 35.76 -7.50 9.49
C GLN A 358 34.24 -7.55 9.66
N MET A 359 33.58 -8.17 8.70
CA MET A 359 32.14 -8.32 8.64
C MET A 359 31.78 -9.78 8.83
N PHE A 360 30.82 -10.06 9.70
CA PHE A 360 30.26 -11.38 9.92
C PHE A 360 28.76 -11.38 9.62
N PHE A 361 28.29 -12.41 8.91
CA PHE A 361 26.90 -12.63 8.55
C PHE A 361 26.48 -14.02 9.02
N GLY A 362 25.58 -14.09 9.99
CA GLY A 362 25.11 -15.34 10.60
C GLY A 362 23.61 -15.53 10.44
N ARG A 363 23.19 -16.76 10.13
CA ARG A 363 21.78 -17.19 10.14
C ARG A 363 21.59 -18.34 11.12
N LEU A 364 20.61 -18.20 12.01
CA LEU A 364 20.15 -19.23 12.93
C LEU A 364 18.62 -19.36 12.86
N GLY A 365 18.12 -20.28 12.04
CA GLY A 365 16.67 -20.44 11.85
C GLY A 365 16.01 -19.18 11.29
N LYS A 366 15.28 -18.46 12.15
CA LYS A 366 14.61 -17.18 11.84
C LYS A 366 15.43 -15.95 12.20
N LYS A 367 16.51 -16.13 12.97
CA LYS A 367 17.36 -15.07 13.49
C LYS A 367 18.51 -14.84 12.53
N ILE A 368 18.69 -13.61 12.06
CA ILE A 368 19.81 -13.18 11.22
C ILE A 368 20.59 -12.15 12.01
N VAL A 369 21.91 -12.23 11.97
CA VAL A 369 22.81 -11.24 12.55
C VAL A 369 23.84 -10.81 11.52
N TYR A 370 24.07 -9.52 11.43
CA TYR A 370 25.18 -8.91 10.70
C TYR A 370 26.01 -8.12 11.71
N VAL A 371 27.32 -8.35 11.74
CA VAL A 371 28.26 -7.64 12.60
C VAL A 371 29.33 -7.01 11.71
N ASN A 372 29.58 -5.73 11.91
CA ASN A 372 30.61 -4.97 11.23
C ASN A 372 31.57 -4.40 12.28
N TYR A 373 32.77 -4.99 12.35
CA TYR A 373 33.81 -4.59 13.28
C TYR A 373 34.97 -3.96 12.54
N GLN A 374 35.40 -2.76 12.95
CA GLN A 374 36.60 -2.11 12.45
C GLN A 374 37.63 -2.05 13.57
N GLY A 375 38.74 -2.79 13.39
CA GLY A 375 39.80 -2.85 14.37
C GLY A 375 40.82 -3.97 14.11
N TYR A 376 41.75 -4.16 15.03
CA TYR A 376 42.90 -5.06 14.85
C TYR A 376 42.74 -6.46 15.42
N LYS A 377 41.75 -6.69 16.27
CA LYS A 377 41.49 -8.01 16.87
C LYS A 377 40.77 -8.91 15.87
N ASP A 378 40.80 -10.23 16.06
CA ASP A 378 40.09 -11.13 15.15
C ASP A 378 38.66 -11.35 15.62
N LEU A 379 37.67 -10.91 14.83
CA LEU A 379 36.25 -11.07 15.16
C LEU A 379 35.84 -12.56 15.24
N THR A 380 36.52 -13.43 14.49
CA THR A 380 36.15 -14.85 14.41
C THR A 380 36.36 -15.60 15.73
N GLU A 381 37.24 -15.11 16.61
CA GLU A 381 37.48 -15.68 17.95
C GLU A 381 36.27 -15.50 18.89
N HIS A 382 35.37 -14.57 18.59
CA HIS A 382 34.22 -14.22 19.43
C HIS A 382 32.87 -14.74 18.89
N LEU A 383 32.87 -15.55 17.82
CA LEU A 383 31.63 -16.00 17.18
C LEU A 383 30.81 -16.99 18.03
N ASP A 384 31.45 -17.78 18.89
CA ASP A 384 30.74 -18.66 19.82
C ASP A 384 29.99 -17.87 20.90
N GLU A 385 30.60 -16.80 21.41
CA GLU A 385 29.94 -15.89 22.36
C GLU A 385 28.76 -15.17 21.68
N LEU A 386 28.97 -14.68 20.46
CA LEU A 386 27.90 -14.09 19.66
C LEU A 386 26.77 -15.10 19.46
N TYR A 387 27.08 -16.35 19.10
CA TYR A 387 26.08 -17.39 18.96
C TYR A 387 25.25 -17.56 20.22
N ASP A 388 25.89 -17.65 21.39
CA ASP A 388 25.17 -17.84 22.65
C ASP A 388 24.21 -16.68 22.91
N LYS A 389 24.67 -15.42 22.74
CA LYS A 389 23.83 -14.23 22.84
C LYS A 389 22.64 -14.26 21.88
N ILE A 390 22.86 -14.60 20.60
CA ILE A 390 21.78 -14.69 19.60
C ILE A 390 20.80 -15.83 19.91
N SER A 391 21.30 -16.99 20.34
CA SER A 391 20.50 -18.18 20.54
C SER A 391 19.49 -18.01 21.68
N THR A 392 19.89 -17.34 22.77
CA THR A 392 19.07 -17.13 23.97
C THR A 392 18.20 -15.88 23.94
N PHE A 393 18.49 -14.93 23.04
CA PHE A 393 17.73 -13.68 22.91
C PHE A 393 16.28 -13.96 22.44
N ASN A 394 15.27 -13.35 23.08
CA ASN A 394 13.85 -13.60 22.79
C ASN A 394 13.08 -12.32 22.46
#